data_AF-A0A7S1XIL0-F1
#
_entry.id   AF-A0A7S1XIL0-F1
#
_cell.length_a   1.000
_cell.length_b   1.000
_cell.length_c   1.000
_cell.angle_alpha   90.00
_cell.angle_beta   90.00
_cell.angle_gamma   90.00
#
_symmetry.space_group_name_H-M   'P 1'
#
loop_
_entity.id
_entity.type
_entity.pdbx_description
1 polymer ?
#
loop_
_entity_poly.entity_id
_entity_poly.type
_entity_poly.pdbx_seq_one_letter_code
_entity_poly.pdbx_strand_id
1 'polypeptide(L)'
;GKKPGAFGAKIGSLFERAFSGEPDGLNSEPVARDYRHSLAVIKKARETNAVAKLVEFSFSCEGLPKMDLLSDSDPFLVVMLADGVKKEVELLRTETVWDEMSPRFVHALLLLEPTSSMTLRIVAYDRDRESEKLDKHDFLGETKVLASDVVAAGSLT
;
A
#
# COMPACT_ATOMS: atom_id res chain seq x y z
N GLY A 1 -22.76 14.99 -12.61
CA GLY A 1 -22.00 14.19 -11.63
C GLY A 1 -20.54 14.30 -11.96
N LYS A 2 -19.71 14.75 -11.01
CA LYS A 2 -18.24 14.72 -11.17
C LYS A 2 -17.83 13.25 -11.29
N LYS A 3 -17.09 12.90 -12.35
CA LYS A 3 -16.42 11.60 -12.46
C LYS A 3 -15.39 11.50 -11.32
N PRO A 4 -15.24 10.34 -10.65
CA PRO A 4 -14.12 10.16 -9.73
C PRO A 4 -12.83 10.37 -10.51
N GLY A 5 -11.99 11.28 -10.01
CA GLY A 5 -10.72 11.61 -10.66
C GLY A 5 -9.85 10.37 -10.73
N ALA A 6 -9.23 10.13 -11.88
CA ALA A 6 -8.11 9.20 -11.96
C ALA A 6 -7.01 9.78 -11.07
N PHE A 7 -6.86 9.17 -9.89
CA PHE A 7 -5.89 9.58 -8.92
C PHE A 7 -4.56 8.87 -9.23
N GLY A 8 -3.49 9.67 -9.36
CA GLY A 8 -2.16 9.13 -9.63
C GLY A 8 -1.47 8.72 -8.35
N ALA A 9 -1.50 7.43 -8.04
CA ALA A 9 -0.71 6.88 -6.95
C ALA A 9 0.72 6.69 -7.47
N LYS A 10 1.67 7.53 -7.03
CA LYS A 10 3.07 7.27 -7.35
C LYS A 10 3.55 6.11 -6.49
N ILE A 11 3.76 4.95 -7.13
CA ILE A 11 4.26 3.74 -6.48
C ILE A 11 5.79 3.74 -6.60
N GLY A 12 6.56 3.52 -5.53
CA GLY A 12 8.01 3.72 -5.58
C GLY A 12 8.88 2.68 -4.86
N SER A 13 10.01 2.40 -5.54
CA SER A 13 11.28 1.76 -5.16
C SER A 13 11.35 0.23 -5.00
N LEU A 14 12.07 -0.40 -5.95
CA LEU A 14 12.52 -1.77 -5.88
C LEU A 14 13.82 -1.84 -5.04
N PHE A 15 13.78 -2.49 -3.88
CA PHE A 15 14.99 -2.87 -3.14
C PHE A 15 15.23 -4.36 -3.28
N GLU A 16 16.05 -4.76 -4.26
CA GLU A 16 16.60 -6.12 -4.30
C GLU A 16 17.66 -6.25 -3.20
N ARG A 17 17.25 -6.72 -2.02
CA ARG A 17 18.16 -7.00 -0.92
C ARG A 17 18.46 -8.50 -0.93
N ALA A 18 19.71 -8.87 -1.22
CA ALA A 18 20.22 -10.18 -0.85
C ALA A 18 20.18 -10.26 0.69
N PHE A 19 19.41 -11.19 1.25
CA PHE A 19 19.34 -11.41 2.69
C PHE A 19 20.60 -12.14 3.18
N SER A 20 21.75 -11.50 3.06
CA SER A 20 22.97 -11.90 3.78
C SER A 20 23.21 -10.92 4.92
N GLY A 21 22.69 -11.23 6.11
CA GLY A 21 22.88 -10.45 7.33
C GLY A 21 21.57 -10.08 8.05
N GLU A 22 21.65 -10.01 9.38
CA GLU A 22 20.58 -9.54 10.27
C GLU A 22 20.22 -8.08 9.95
N PRO A 23 18.96 -7.74 9.65
CA PRO A 23 18.48 -6.36 9.62
C PRO A 23 17.88 -6.01 10.98
N ASP A 24 18.57 -5.14 11.73
CA ASP A 24 18.02 -4.42 12.87
C ASP A 24 16.80 -3.60 12.41
N GLY A 25 15.59 -4.14 12.54
CA GLY A 25 14.37 -3.43 12.13
C GLY A 25 13.10 -4.27 12.03
N LEU A 26 13.20 -5.60 11.91
CA LEU A 26 12.02 -6.49 11.85
C LEU A 26 11.32 -6.70 13.21
N ASN A 27 11.88 -6.19 14.32
CA ASN A 27 11.39 -6.43 15.68
C ASN A 27 10.44 -5.32 16.21
N SER A 28 10.09 -4.29 15.42
CA SER A 28 9.10 -3.31 15.86
C SER A 28 7.67 -3.82 15.64
N GLU A 29 6.92 -3.99 16.72
CA GLU A 29 5.51 -4.46 16.76
C GLU A 29 4.55 -3.82 15.73
N PRO A 30 4.60 -2.51 15.43
CA PRO A 30 3.74 -1.91 14.38
C PRO A 30 4.02 -2.49 12.99
N VAL A 31 5.30 -2.68 12.65
CA VAL A 31 5.79 -3.34 11.43
C VAL A 31 5.56 -4.86 11.48
N ALA A 32 5.17 -5.44 12.61
CA ALA A 32 4.80 -6.86 12.65
C ALA A 32 3.32 -7.11 12.30
N ARG A 33 2.45 -6.12 12.55
CA ARG A 33 1.00 -6.27 12.40
C ARG A 33 0.53 -6.24 10.95
N ASP A 34 1.06 -5.31 10.15
CA ASP A 34 0.70 -5.16 8.73
C ASP A 34 1.39 -6.21 7.84
N TYR A 35 2.29 -7.00 8.42
CA TYR A 35 3.24 -7.84 7.70
C TYR A 35 3.11 -9.32 8.02
N ARG A 36 2.07 -9.77 8.75
CA ARG A 36 1.98 -11.18 9.18
C ARG A 36 2.14 -12.19 8.04
N HIS A 37 1.60 -11.87 6.86
CA HIS A 37 1.74 -12.72 5.68
C HIS A 37 3.18 -12.71 5.17
N SER A 38 3.75 -11.54 4.86
CA SER A 38 5.12 -11.41 4.33
C SER A 38 6.18 -11.86 5.33
N LEU A 39 6.00 -11.64 6.63
CA LEU A 39 6.91 -12.11 7.68
C LEU A 39 6.96 -13.63 7.77
N ALA A 40 5.82 -14.32 7.65
CA ALA A 40 5.81 -15.77 7.65
C ALA A 40 6.60 -16.34 6.45
N VAL A 41 6.44 -15.72 5.27
CA VAL A 41 7.16 -16.15 4.07
C VAL A 41 8.65 -15.78 4.13
N ILE A 42 9.00 -14.57 4.58
CA ILE A 42 10.40 -14.15 4.80
C ILE A 42 11.09 -15.08 5.81
N LYS A 43 10.42 -15.38 6.93
CA LYS A 43 10.94 -16.31 7.94
C LYS A 43 11.21 -17.69 7.34
N LYS A 44 10.27 -18.22 6.56
CA LYS A 44 10.43 -19.52 5.89
C LYS A 44 11.54 -19.49 4.84
N ALA A 45 11.64 -18.44 4.03
CA ALA A 45 12.70 -18.29 3.04
C ALA A 45 14.09 -18.26 3.71
N ARG A 46 14.21 -17.59 4.87
CA ARG A 46 15.42 -17.60 5.70
C ARG A 46 15.74 -19.00 6.22
N GLU A 47 14.75 -19.72 6.78
CA GLU A 47 14.93 -21.08 7.32
C GLU A 47 15.41 -22.08 6.25
N THR A 48 14.94 -21.93 5.01
CA THR A 48 15.30 -22.82 3.91
C THR A 48 16.48 -22.33 3.08
N ASN A 49 17.12 -21.22 3.46
CA ASN A 49 18.17 -20.55 2.69
C ASN A 49 17.78 -20.33 1.21
N ALA A 50 16.50 -20.04 0.97
CA ALA A 50 15.97 -19.79 -0.36
C ALA A 50 16.27 -18.35 -0.77
N VAL A 51 16.72 -18.15 -2.01
CA VAL A 51 16.77 -16.82 -2.61
C VAL A 51 15.34 -16.41 -2.92
N ALA A 52 14.90 -15.30 -2.34
CA ALA A 52 13.58 -14.74 -2.59
C ALA A 52 13.67 -13.22 -2.78
N LYS A 53 12.98 -12.72 -3.79
CA LYS A 53 12.82 -11.31 -4.11
C LYS A 53 11.78 -10.69 -3.18
N LEU A 54 12.23 -9.78 -2.32
CA LEU A 54 11.34 -8.91 -1.56
C LEU A 54 11.18 -7.59 -2.33
N VAL A 55 9.94 -7.14 -2.48
CA VAL A 55 9.61 -5.88 -3.14
C VAL A 55 8.86 -4.99 -2.15
N GLU A 56 9.31 -3.74 -2.05
CA GLU A 56 8.63 -2.69 -1.29
C GLU A 56 7.82 -1.80 -2.22
N PHE A 57 6.58 -1.53 -1.84
CA PHE A 57 5.67 -0.64 -2.54
C PHE A 57 5.40 0.55 -1.60
N SER A 58 6.05 1.68 -1.88
CA SER A 58 5.71 2.94 -1.24
C SER A 58 4.59 3.65 -1.99
N PHE A 59 3.85 4.52 -1.31
CA PHE A 59 2.68 5.20 -1.87
C PHE A 59 2.75 6.71 -1.63
N SER A 60 2.26 7.46 -2.60
CA SER A 60 1.98 8.89 -2.45
C SER A 60 0.87 9.32 -3.39
N CYS A 61 0.30 10.46 -3.07
CA CYS A 61 -0.77 11.08 -3.81
C CYS A 61 -0.39 12.46 -4.33
N GLU A 62 -1.05 12.86 -5.42
CA GLU A 62 -1.03 14.21 -5.94
C GLU A 62 -2.46 14.65 -6.26
N GLY A 63 -2.86 15.82 -5.75
CA GLY A 63 -4.10 16.49 -6.14
C GLY A 63 -5.38 15.73 -5.80
N LEU A 64 -5.51 15.18 -4.59
CA LEU A 64 -6.75 14.58 -4.11
C LEU A 64 -7.94 15.58 -4.20
N PRO A 65 -9.20 15.11 -4.23
CA PRO A 65 -10.35 16.00 -4.20
C PRO A 65 -10.61 16.51 -2.79
N LYS A 66 -10.84 17.82 -2.62
CA LYS A 66 -11.32 18.35 -1.34
C LYS A 66 -12.77 17.93 -1.10
N MET A 67 -13.03 17.30 0.04
CA MET A 67 -14.39 16.98 0.48
C MET A 67 -15.00 18.12 1.30
N ASP A 68 -14.18 18.88 2.04
CA ASP A 68 -14.59 20.03 2.85
C ASP A 68 -14.26 21.40 2.22
N LEU A 69 -15.03 22.42 2.62
CA LEU A 69 -14.90 23.81 2.15
C LEU A 69 -13.76 24.59 2.83
N LEU A 70 -13.40 24.20 4.05
CA LEU A 70 -12.55 25.00 4.95
C LEU A 70 -11.23 24.33 5.32
N SER A 71 -11.03 23.06 4.96
CA SER A 71 -9.82 22.28 5.21
C SER A 71 -9.48 21.42 4.00
N ASP A 72 -8.22 21.01 3.92
CA ASP A 72 -7.81 19.94 3.01
C ASP A 72 -8.28 18.59 3.58
N SER A 73 -8.18 17.54 2.76
CA SER A 73 -8.54 16.18 3.18
C SER A 73 -7.48 15.59 4.12
N ASP A 74 -7.90 14.59 4.89
CA ASP A 74 -7.12 13.78 5.82
C ASP A 74 -6.92 12.36 5.25
N PRO A 75 -6.15 12.19 4.15
CA PRO A 75 -6.09 10.95 3.42
C PRO A 75 -5.42 9.80 4.15
N PHE A 76 -5.98 8.60 3.97
CA PHE A 76 -5.30 7.33 4.17
C PHE A 76 -5.60 6.36 3.03
N LEU A 77 -4.73 5.37 2.83
CA LEU A 77 -4.89 4.35 1.79
C LEU A 77 -5.26 2.99 2.38
N VAL A 78 -6.05 2.24 1.62
CA VAL A 78 -6.29 0.81 1.80
C VAL A 78 -5.81 0.09 0.54
N VAL A 79 -4.88 -0.85 0.70
CA VAL A 79 -4.35 -1.68 -0.37
C VAL A 79 -4.90 -3.09 -0.23
N MET A 80 -5.56 -3.57 -1.28
CA MET A 80 -6.19 -4.88 -1.31
C MET A 80 -5.61 -5.75 -2.43
N LEU A 81 -5.51 -7.06 -2.16
CA LEU A 81 -5.32 -8.06 -3.18
C LEU A 81 -6.63 -8.27 -3.93
N ALA A 82 -6.62 -8.03 -5.24
CA ALA A 82 -7.77 -8.16 -6.14
C ALA A 82 -7.46 -9.10 -7.31
N ASP A 83 -6.93 -10.29 -7.02
CA ASP A 83 -6.49 -11.32 -7.98
C ASP A 83 -7.63 -12.05 -8.73
N GLY A 84 -8.86 -11.52 -8.68
CA GLY A 84 -10.02 -12.10 -9.35
C GLY A 84 -10.74 -13.21 -8.57
N VAL A 85 -10.29 -13.56 -7.36
CA VAL A 85 -11.04 -14.43 -6.44
C VAL A 85 -12.18 -13.64 -5.78
N LYS A 86 -13.27 -14.32 -5.37
CA LYS A 86 -14.54 -13.72 -4.91
C LYS A 86 -14.44 -12.71 -3.74
N LYS A 87 -13.32 -12.62 -3.03
CA LYS A 87 -13.16 -11.71 -1.89
C LYS A 87 -11.80 -11.03 -1.92
N GLU A 88 -11.80 -9.71 -2.06
CA GLU A 88 -10.61 -8.88 -1.91
C GLU A 88 -10.08 -9.00 -0.46
N VAL A 89 -8.76 -9.03 -0.30
CA VAL A 89 -8.09 -9.14 1.00
C VAL A 89 -7.29 -7.88 1.26
N GLU A 90 -7.56 -7.19 2.37
CA GLU A 90 -6.78 -6.02 2.81
C GLU A 90 -5.36 -6.47 3.18
N LEU A 91 -4.37 -5.92 2.49
CA LEU A 91 -2.94 -6.19 2.67
C LEU A 91 -2.27 -5.11 3.51
N LEU A 92 -2.68 -3.86 3.35
CA LEU A 92 -2.12 -2.71 4.05
C LEU A 92 -3.20 -1.64 4.24
N ARG A 93 -3.13 -0.97 5.38
CA ARG A 93 -3.76 0.32 5.63
C ARG A 93 -2.70 1.29 6.11
N THR A 94 -2.59 2.44 5.48
CA THR A 94 -1.57 3.44 5.86
C THR A 94 -2.03 4.25 7.07
N GLU A 95 -1.11 5.06 7.57
CA GLU A 95 -1.45 6.18 8.44
C GLU A 95 -2.35 7.20 7.72
N THR A 96 -3.03 8.02 8.51
CA THR A 96 -3.67 9.24 8.03
C THR A 96 -2.66 10.37 8.02
N VAL A 97 -2.56 11.04 6.87
CA VAL A 97 -1.86 12.32 6.76
C VAL A 97 -2.93 13.40 6.86
N TRP A 98 -2.75 14.35 7.77
CA TRP A 98 -3.75 15.37 8.08
C TRP A 98 -3.56 16.62 7.23
N ASP A 99 -4.66 17.21 6.74
CA ASP A 99 -4.70 18.49 5.99
C ASP A 99 -3.69 18.54 4.82
N GLU A 100 -3.67 17.48 3.99
CA GLU A 100 -2.72 17.35 2.88
C GLU A 100 -3.37 16.67 1.66
N MET A 101 -3.39 17.37 0.53
CA MET A 101 -3.98 16.89 -0.73
C MET A 101 -3.01 16.07 -1.58
N SER A 102 -1.72 16.09 -1.26
CA SER A 102 -0.65 15.35 -1.95
C SER A 102 0.22 14.55 -0.96
N PRO A 103 -0.37 13.68 -0.13
CA PRO A 103 0.32 12.98 0.94
C PRO A 103 1.42 12.04 0.43
N ARG A 104 2.44 11.88 1.25
CA ARG A 104 3.42 10.78 1.15
C ARG A 104 3.25 9.90 2.36
N PHE A 105 3.05 8.60 2.13
CA PHE A 105 2.84 7.65 3.21
C PHE A 105 4.16 6.99 3.61
N VAL A 106 4.37 6.88 4.91
CA VAL A 106 5.49 6.20 5.55
C VAL A 106 5.25 4.69 5.53
N HIS A 107 4.03 4.22 5.74
CA HIS A 107 3.73 2.79 5.62
C HIS A 107 3.84 2.34 4.17
N ALA A 108 4.69 1.33 3.94
CA ALA A 108 4.88 0.67 2.65
C ALA A 108 4.39 -0.78 2.69
N LEU A 109 3.98 -1.31 1.55
CA LEU A 109 3.59 -2.72 1.41
C LEU A 109 4.82 -3.53 0.99
N LEU A 110 5.20 -4.53 1.79
CA LEU A 110 6.23 -5.50 1.44
C LEU A 110 5.61 -6.79 0.88
N LEU A 111 6.01 -7.20 -0.32
CA LEU A 111 5.58 -8.45 -0.96
C LEU A 111 6.80 -9.31 -1.30
N LEU A 112 6.76 -10.59 -0.89
CA LEU A 112 7.75 -11.57 -1.32
C LEU A 112 7.26 -12.27 -2.58
N GLU A 113 8.09 -12.29 -3.63
CA GLU A 113 7.80 -12.93 -4.92
C GLU A 113 6.44 -12.52 -5.50
N PRO A 114 6.16 -11.21 -5.72
CA PRO A 114 4.89 -10.79 -6.31
C PRO A 114 4.73 -11.41 -7.72
N THR A 115 3.62 -12.10 -7.94
CA THR A 115 3.37 -12.82 -9.19
C THR A 115 2.84 -11.88 -10.29
N SER A 116 3.00 -12.26 -11.55
CA SER A 116 2.52 -11.48 -12.70
C SER A 116 0.99 -11.35 -12.79
N SER A 117 0.24 -12.13 -12.00
CA SER A 117 -1.22 -12.05 -11.92
C SER A 117 -1.71 -11.28 -10.68
N MET A 118 -0.81 -10.89 -9.78
CA MET A 118 -1.15 -10.19 -8.55
C MET A 118 -1.60 -8.76 -8.87
N THR A 119 -2.90 -8.51 -8.73
CA THR A 119 -3.49 -7.17 -8.89
C THR A 119 -3.66 -6.51 -7.52
N LEU A 120 -3.10 -5.33 -7.35
CA LEU A 120 -3.28 -4.48 -6.19
C LEU A 120 -4.36 -3.43 -6.50
N ARG A 121 -5.43 -3.41 -5.70
CA ARG A 121 -6.41 -2.33 -5.69
C ARG A 121 -6.08 -1.39 -4.55
N ILE A 122 -5.84 -0.13 -4.88
CA ILE A 122 -5.44 0.91 -3.92
C ILE A 122 -6.59 1.91 -3.87
N VAL A 123 -7.10 2.17 -2.67
CA VAL A 123 -8.24 3.06 -2.45
C VAL A 123 -7.86 4.13 -1.44
N ALA A 124 -8.12 5.39 -1.79
CA ALA A 124 -7.91 6.55 -0.93
C ALA A 124 -9.23 6.98 -0.27
N TYR A 125 -9.16 7.30 1.01
CA TYR A 125 -10.29 7.75 1.83
C TYR A 125 -9.92 8.99 2.64
N ASP A 126 -10.91 9.82 2.93
CA ASP A 126 -10.83 10.97 3.84
C ASP A 126 -11.21 10.55 5.27
N ARG A 127 -10.40 10.90 6.27
CA ARG A 127 -10.63 10.45 7.65
C ARG A 127 -11.64 11.35 8.37
N ASP A 128 -12.93 11.04 8.23
CA ASP A 128 -13.99 11.80 8.93
C ASP A 128 -14.18 11.45 10.42
N ARG A 129 -13.79 10.22 10.79
CA ARG A 129 -14.10 9.62 12.10
C ARG A 129 -12.92 8.82 12.63
N GLU A 130 -12.85 8.68 13.94
CA GLU A 130 -11.95 7.70 14.59
C GLU A 130 -12.58 6.30 14.51
N SER A 131 -12.54 5.70 13.31
CA SER A 131 -13.09 4.37 13.03
C SER A 131 -12.22 3.63 12.02
N GLU A 132 -12.25 2.29 12.07
CA GLU A 132 -11.64 1.45 11.03
C GLU A 132 -12.63 1.08 9.91
N LYS A 133 -13.93 1.34 10.12
CA LYS A 133 -14.97 0.97 9.17
C LYS A 133 -14.98 1.97 8.00
N LEU A 134 -14.77 1.46 6.79
CA LEU A 134 -14.67 2.27 5.58
C LEU A 134 -15.95 3.00 5.19
N ASP A 135 -17.11 2.55 5.66
CA ASP A 135 -18.40 3.23 5.46
C ASP A 135 -18.56 4.50 6.33
N LYS A 136 -17.56 4.82 7.16
CA LYS A 136 -17.48 6.03 7.99
C LYS A 136 -16.53 7.09 7.44
N HIS A 137 -16.01 6.88 6.23
CA HIS A 137 -15.00 7.71 5.60
C HIS A 137 -15.41 8.03 4.17
N ASP A 138 -15.15 9.25 3.74
CA ASP A 138 -15.43 9.68 2.38
C ASP A 138 -14.43 9.06 1.38
N PHE A 139 -14.96 8.57 0.26
CA PHE A 139 -14.15 7.99 -0.81
C PHE A 139 -13.52 9.11 -1.65
N LEU A 140 -12.18 9.11 -1.75
CA LEU A 140 -11.43 10.10 -2.52
C LEU A 140 -11.09 9.61 -3.93
N GLY A 141 -10.80 8.31 -4.08
CA GLY A 141 -10.42 7.73 -5.37
C GLY A 141 -9.88 6.31 -5.25
N GLU A 142 -9.69 5.66 -6.40
CA GLU A 142 -9.03 4.34 -6.45
C GLU A 142 -8.20 4.16 -7.73
N THR A 143 -7.27 3.21 -7.67
CA THR A 143 -6.56 2.68 -8.82
C THR A 143 -6.31 1.18 -8.68
N LYS A 144 -6.07 0.50 -9.81
CA LYS A 144 -5.70 -0.92 -9.86
C LYS A 144 -4.43 -1.06 -10.69
N VAL A 145 -3.45 -1.77 -10.15
CA VAL A 145 -2.17 -2.03 -10.81
C VAL A 145 -1.80 -3.49 -10.69
N LEU A 146 -1.13 -4.04 -11.71
CA LEU A 146 -0.41 -5.30 -11.56
C LEU A 146 0.88 -5.02 -10.77
N ALA A 147 1.16 -5.86 -9.78
CA ALA A 147 2.40 -5.76 -9.01
C ALA A 147 3.63 -5.88 -9.94
N SER A 148 3.54 -6.69 -11.00
CA SER A 148 4.58 -6.83 -12.02
C SER A 148 4.85 -5.54 -12.80
N ASP A 149 3.82 -4.73 -13.07
CA ASP A 149 3.98 -3.50 -13.85
C ASP A 149 4.75 -2.46 -13.05
N VAL A 150 4.46 -2.37 -11.75
CA VAL A 150 5.23 -1.54 -10.81
C VAL A 150 6.68 -2.01 -10.73
N VAL A 151 6.88 -3.32 -10.58
CA VAL A 151 8.23 -3.92 -10.49
C VAL A 151 9.04 -3.65 -11.76
N ALA A 152 8.41 -3.71 -12.93
CA ALA A 152 9.07 -3.47 -14.21
C ALA A 152 9.35 -1.99 -14.47
N ALA A 153 8.41 -1.10 -14.14
CA ALA A 153 8.54 0.35 -14.37
C ALA A 153 9.38 1.07 -13.30
N GLY A 154 9.51 0.49 -12.10
CA GLY A 154 10.11 1.11 -10.92
C GLY A 154 9.24 2.20 -10.29
N SER A 155 8.33 2.79 -11.06
CA SER A 155 7.25 3.64 -10.58
C SER A 155 6.10 3.71 -11.61
N LEU A 156 4.86 3.74 -11.11
CA LEU A 156 3.67 4.08 -11.89
C LEU A 156 3.05 5.33 -11.28
N THR A 157 2.45 6.19 -12.11
CA THR A 157 1.71 7.40 -11.71
C THR A 157 0.35 7.38 -12.35
#